data_AF-X1JJN9-F1
#
_entry.id   AF-X1JJN9-F1
#
_cell.length_a   1.000
_cell.length_b   1.000
_cell.length_c   1.000
_cell.angle_alpha   90.00
_cell.angle_beta   90.00
_cell.angle_gamma   90.00
#
_symmetry.space_group_name_H-M   'P 1'
#
loop_
_entity.id
_entity.type
_entity.pdbx_description
1 polymer ?
#
loop_
_entity_poly.entity_id
_entity_poly.type
_entity_poly.pdbx_seq_one_letter_code
_entity_poly.pdbx_strand_id
1 'polypeptide(L)'
;MEKGNVIRIEKKVGDEDLILETGKVAKKSDGAVWVQYGETIVLVTAVISSAVEEGGGFIPLIVDYRERAYAAGKIPGGFFKREGAPSGDEILACRLIDRSIRPLFPKGFRNKVQIVATVLSASQSNHPAILSIMGAYLALSISNFSSIEPIAGVRIGRIDGRFIINPSDEELSESELNLVIVGNKEGLIMVE
;
A
#
# COMPACT_ATOMS: atom_id res chain seq x y z
N MET A 1 -28.53 -6.19 9.82
CA MET A 1 -27.06 -6.28 9.65
C MET A 1 -26.81 -7.24 8.50
N GLU A 2 -26.84 -6.76 7.26
CA GLU A 2 -26.63 -7.62 6.10
C GLU A 2 -25.18 -8.10 6.07
N LYS A 3 -24.99 -9.41 5.88
CA LYS A 3 -23.70 -10.01 5.58
C LYS A 3 -23.25 -9.42 4.23
N GLY A 4 -22.51 -8.31 4.25
CA GLY A 4 -21.94 -7.73 3.04
C GLY A 4 -21.17 -8.81 2.27
N ASN A 5 -21.47 -8.95 0.98
CA ASN A 5 -20.85 -9.93 0.10
C ASN A 5 -19.34 -9.72 0.11
N VAL A 6 -18.60 -10.75 0.52
CA VAL A 6 -17.13 -10.76 0.43
C VAL A 6 -16.76 -11.00 -1.03
N ILE A 7 -15.95 -10.12 -1.59
CA ILE A 7 -15.39 -10.28 -2.93
C ILE A 7 -13.92 -10.63 -2.74
N ARG A 8 -13.50 -11.75 -3.34
CA ARG A 8 -12.12 -12.24 -3.32
C ARG A 8 -11.71 -12.57 -4.75
N ILE A 9 -10.55 -12.06 -5.15
CA ILE A 9 -9.91 -12.35 -6.43
C ILE A 9 -8.52 -12.90 -6.12
N GLU A 10 -8.15 -13.95 -6.84
CA GLU A 10 -6.87 -14.64 -6.67
C GLU A 10 -6.28 -14.88 -8.05
N LYS A 11 -5.00 -14.51 -8.21
CA LYS A 11 -4.29 -14.67 -9.47
C LYS A 11 -2.80 -14.86 -9.23
N LYS A 12 -2.20 -15.81 -9.94
CA LYS A 12 -0.76 -15.98 -9.96
C LYS A 12 -0.08 -14.81 -10.67
N VAL A 13 0.88 -14.17 -10.00
CA VAL A 13 1.71 -13.08 -10.52
C VAL A 13 3.17 -13.43 -10.21
N GLY A 14 4.00 -13.58 -11.25
CA GLY A 14 5.31 -14.19 -11.06
C GLY A 14 5.18 -15.61 -10.50
N ASP A 15 5.89 -15.89 -9.42
CA ASP A 15 5.90 -17.21 -8.79
C ASP A 15 4.88 -17.37 -7.65
N GLU A 16 4.32 -16.26 -7.17
CA GLU A 16 3.44 -16.20 -5.99
C GLU A 16 1.99 -15.88 -6.35
N ASP A 17 1.06 -16.22 -5.45
CA ASP A 17 -0.34 -15.86 -5.59
C ASP A 17 -0.60 -14.45 -5.05
N LEU A 18 -1.21 -13.61 -5.89
CA LEU A 18 -1.77 -12.33 -5.50
C LEU A 18 -3.25 -12.49 -5.17
N ILE A 19 -3.61 -12.20 -3.94
CA ILE A 19 -4.98 -12.27 -3.41
C ILE A 19 -5.43 -10.86 -3.02
N LEU A 20 -6.59 -10.46 -3.53
CA LEU A 20 -7.26 -9.21 -3.22
C LEU A 20 -8.64 -9.53 -2.64
N GLU A 21 -8.94 -9.04 -1.44
CA GLU A 21 -10.22 -9.31 -0.77
C GLU A 21 -10.84 -8.03 -0.18
N THR A 22 -12.16 -7.85 -0.31
CA THR A 22 -12.91 -6.74 0.28
C THR A 22 -14.26 -7.21 0.85
N GLY A 23 -14.88 -6.39 1.69
CA GLY A 23 -16.21 -6.65 2.27
C GLY A 23 -16.21 -7.51 3.54
N LYS A 24 -15.07 -8.11 3.94
CA LYS A 24 -14.94 -8.92 5.16
C LYS A 24 -14.60 -8.08 6.41
N VAL A 25 -13.59 -7.23 6.32
CA VAL A 25 -13.05 -6.42 7.44
C VAL A 25 -13.22 -4.92 7.17
N ALA A 26 -13.11 -4.10 8.22
CA ALA A 26 -13.14 -2.63 8.14
C ALA A 26 -14.35 -2.04 7.38
N LYS A 27 -15.52 -2.68 7.46
CA LYS A 27 -16.77 -2.32 6.72
C LYS A 27 -17.35 -0.92 7.01
N LYS A 28 -16.73 -0.17 7.91
CA LYS A 28 -17.12 1.21 8.27
C LYS A 28 -16.23 2.26 7.61
N SER A 29 -15.12 1.86 7.01
CA SER A 29 -14.36 2.72 6.10
C SER A 29 -15.09 2.85 4.77
N ASP A 30 -14.80 3.92 4.02
CA ASP A 30 -15.39 4.10 2.68
C ASP A 30 -14.83 3.05 1.71
N GLY A 31 -13.58 2.63 1.89
CA GLY A 31 -13.01 1.48 1.19
C GLY A 31 -12.00 0.72 2.05
N ALA A 32 -12.01 -0.61 1.96
CA ALA A 32 -11.04 -1.49 2.62
C ALA A 32 -10.65 -2.67 1.72
N VAL A 33 -9.36 -2.91 1.58
CA VAL A 33 -8.82 -4.00 0.77
C VAL A 33 -7.74 -4.74 1.55
N TRP A 34 -7.89 -6.06 1.61
CA TRP A 34 -6.88 -7.00 2.03
C TRP A 34 -6.05 -7.38 0.82
N VAL A 35 -4.78 -7.01 0.82
CA VAL A 35 -3.81 -7.33 -0.23
C VAL A 35 -2.85 -8.36 0.32
N GLN A 36 -2.73 -9.49 -0.35
CA GLN A 36 -1.78 -10.53 0.00
C GLN A 36 -0.99 -10.95 -1.24
N TYR A 37 0.32 -11.04 -1.11
CA TYR A 37 1.21 -11.57 -2.14
C TYR A 37 2.21 -12.52 -1.49
N GLY A 38 2.09 -13.82 -1.81
CA GLY A 38 2.72 -14.88 -1.04
C GLY A 38 2.26 -14.84 0.43
N GLU A 39 3.21 -14.74 1.35
CA GLU A 39 2.97 -14.66 2.80
C GLU A 39 2.87 -13.23 3.35
N THR A 40 3.17 -12.21 2.54
CA THR A 40 3.03 -10.81 2.95
C THR A 40 1.59 -10.34 2.80
N ILE A 41 1.06 -9.72 3.84
CA ILE A 41 -0.33 -9.28 3.94
C ILE A 41 -0.39 -7.84 4.45
N VAL A 42 -1.12 -6.99 3.73
CA VAL A 42 -1.41 -5.61 4.13
C VAL A 42 -2.92 -5.37 4.06
N LEU A 43 -3.48 -4.82 5.14
CA LEU A 43 -4.81 -4.25 5.13
C LEU A 43 -4.70 -2.75 4.84
N VAL A 44 -5.32 -2.30 3.75
CA VAL A 44 -5.36 -0.88 3.39
C VAL A 44 -6.80 -0.38 3.46
N THR A 45 -7.01 0.72 4.17
CA THR A 45 -8.31 1.39 4.29
C THR A 45 -8.23 2.83 3.80
N ALA A 46 -9.28 3.28 3.13
CA ALA A 46 -9.47 4.65 2.68
C ALA A 46 -10.73 5.24 3.34
N VAL A 47 -10.60 6.47 3.84
CA VAL A 47 -11.71 7.28 4.35
C VAL A 47 -11.67 8.65 3.70
N ILE A 48 -12.82 9.09 3.20
CA ILE A 48 -12.99 10.37 2.51
C ILE A 48 -14.06 11.17 3.27
N SER A 49 -13.66 12.34 3.79
CA SER A 49 -14.60 13.25 4.46
C SER A 49 -15.71 13.68 3.50
N SER A 50 -16.96 13.70 3.97
CA SER A 50 -18.07 14.30 3.23
C SER A 50 -17.97 15.83 3.16
N ALA A 51 -17.32 16.45 4.14
CA ALA A 51 -17.03 17.87 4.14
C ALA A 51 -15.81 18.19 3.27
N VAL A 52 -15.95 19.25 2.47
CA VAL A 52 -14.88 19.85 1.67
C VAL A 52 -14.06 20.78 2.56
N GLU A 53 -12.73 20.73 2.52
CA GLU A 53 -11.93 21.75 3.20
C GLU A 53 -12.05 23.11 2.51
N GLU A 54 -12.29 24.13 3.33
CA GLU A 54 -12.27 25.53 2.92
C GLU A 54 -10.84 26.07 2.95
N GLY A 55 -10.39 26.64 1.83
CA GLY A 55 -9.03 27.15 1.68
C GLY A 55 -7.99 26.08 1.35
N GLY A 56 -6.91 26.47 0.69
CA GLY A 56 -5.83 25.58 0.27
C GLY A 56 -5.80 25.29 -1.24
N GLY A 57 -4.58 25.27 -1.81
CA GLY A 57 -4.31 24.95 -3.21
C GLY A 57 -3.84 23.50 -3.44
N PHE A 58 -3.94 22.64 -2.43
CA PHE A 58 -3.44 21.26 -2.46
C PHE A 58 -4.48 20.28 -1.89
N ILE A 59 -4.31 19.00 -2.22
CA ILE A 59 -5.20 17.93 -1.74
C ILE A 59 -4.82 17.56 -0.30
N PRO A 60 -5.77 17.58 0.66
CA PRO A 60 -5.54 17.17 2.04
C PRO A 60 -5.54 15.63 2.16
N LEU A 61 -4.48 15.02 1.63
CA LEU A 61 -4.20 13.58 1.71
C LEU A 61 -3.20 13.30 2.82
N ILE A 62 -3.58 12.42 3.74
CA ILE A 62 -2.73 11.84 4.77
C ILE A 62 -2.59 10.35 4.50
N VAL A 63 -1.35 9.85 4.56
CA VAL A 63 -1.05 8.44 4.43
C VAL A 63 -0.31 7.97 5.68
N ASP A 64 -0.87 6.99 6.36
CA ASP A 64 -0.29 6.33 7.52
C ASP A 64 0.03 4.87 7.15
N TYR A 65 1.31 4.50 7.23
CA TYR A 65 1.79 3.14 7.06
C TYR A 65 2.34 2.64 8.40
N ARG A 66 1.91 1.45 8.81
CA ARG A 66 2.28 0.85 10.09
C ARG A 66 2.66 -0.60 9.96
N GLU A 67 3.84 -0.93 10.47
CA GLU A 67 4.31 -2.30 10.62
C GLU A 67 4.05 -2.79 12.03
N ARG A 68 3.28 -3.87 12.14
CA ARG A 68 2.99 -4.48 13.43
C ARG A 68 4.06 -5.51 13.73
N ALA A 69 4.59 -5.52 14.96
CA ALA A 69 5.65 -6.46 15.32
C ALA A 69 5.18 -7.93 15.18
N TYR A 70 3.88 -8.17 15.39
CA TYR A 70 3.27 -9.48 15.19
C TYR A 70 3.32 -9.96 13.74
N ALA A 71 3.44 -9.07 12.75
CA ALA A 71 3.55 -9.44 11.35
C ALA A 71 4.80 -10.28 11.06
N ALA A 72 5.84 -10.12 11.88
CA ALA A 72 7.06 -10.93 11.86
C ALA A 72 7.15 -11.91 13.05
N GLY A 73 6.04 -12.15 13.77
CA GLY A 73 6.02 -13.02 14.96
C GLY A 73 6.82 -12.49 16.15
N LYS A 74 7.07 -11.17 16.22
CA LYS A 74 7.89 -10.54 17.27
C LYS A 74 7.01 -9.78 18.26
N ILE A 75 7.43 -9.75 19.52
CA ILE A 75 6.87 -8.84 20.53
C ILE A 75 7.65 -7.52 20.46
N PRO A 76 6.98 -6.34 20.44
CA PRO A 76 7.68 -5.07 20.42
C PRO A 76 8.70 -4.94 21.56
N GLY A 77 9.86 -4.37 21.25
CA GLY A 77 10.92 -4.11 22.22
C GLY A 77 10.55 -3.07 23.28
N GLY A 78 11.48 -2.79 24.19
CA GLY A 78 11.35 -1.73 25.20
C GLY A 78 10.43 -2.06 26.39
N PHE A 79 10.20 -1.05 27.24
CA PHE A 79 9.45 -1.17 28.50
C PHE A 79 7.95 -1.36 28.29
N PHE A 80 7.36 -0.60 27.35
CA PHE A 80 5.92 -0.59 27.12
C PHE A 80 5.40 -1.77 26.29
N LYS A 81 6.28 -2.53 25.62
CA LYS A 81 5.93 -3.68 24.75
C LYS A 81 4.83 -3.36 23.73
N ARG A 82 4.88 -2.14 23.17
CA ARG A 82 3.91 -1.61 22.19
C ARG A 82 4.67 -0.90 21.06
N GLU A 83 4.10 -0.90 19.86
CA GLU A 83 4.63 -0.07 18.78
C GLU A 83 4.45 1.42 19.15
N GLY A 84 5.54 2.18 19.07
CA GLY A 84 5.57 3.61 19.36
C GLY A 84 5.27 4.47 18.14
N ALA A 85 5.91 5.64 18.05
CA ALA A 85 5.85 6.49 16.87
C ALA A 85 6.41 5.75 15.61
N PRO A 86 6.03 6.18 14.40
CA PRO A 86 6.59 5.67 13.16
C PRO A 86 8.11 5.71 13.09
N SER A 87 8.71 4.60 12.64
CA SER A 87 10.12 4.52 12.31
C SER A 87 10.44 5.32 11.04
N GLY A 88 11.73 5.54 10.77
CA GLY A 88 12.16 6.17 9.52
C GLY A 88 11.67 5.41 8.29
N ASP A 89 11.74 4.09 8.31
CA ASP A 89 11.29 3.23 7.20
C ASP A 89 9.78 3.29 7.02
N GLU A 90 9.01 3.32 8.12
CA GLU A 90 7.55 3.51 8.05
C GLU A 90 7.18 4.88 7.45
N ILE A 91 7.92 5.94 7.80
CA ILE A 91 7.73 7.29 7.23
C ILE A 91 8.08 7.30 5.74
N LEU A 92 9.15 6.62 5.32
CA LEU A 92 9.52 6.50 3.92
C LEU A 92 8.45 5.74 3.13
N ALA A 93 7.90 4.66 3.69
CA ALA A 93 6.77 3.94 3.11
C ALA A 93 5.52 4.81 2.98
N CYS A 94 5.19 5.64 4.00
CA CYS A 94 4.11 6.63 3.87
C CYS A 94 4.31 7.54 2.66
N ARG A 95 5.53 8.09 2.48
CA ARG A 95 5.87 8.99 1.37
C ARG A 95 5.82 8.28 0.02
N LEU A 96 6.26 7.02 -0.04
CA LEU A 96 6.23 6.20 -1.24
C LEU A 96 4.78 6.00 -1.71
N ILE A 97 3.89 5.61 -0.79
CA ILE A 97 2.46 5.43 -1.09
C ILE A 97 1.84 6.77 -1.49
N ASP A 98 2.06 7.84 -0.71
CA ASP A 98 1.52 9.18 -0.97
C ASP A 98 1.89 9.69 -2.37
N ARG A 99 3.18 9.65 -2.73
CA ARG A 99 3.66 10.08 -4.05
C ARG A 99 3.09 9.25 -5.19
N SER A 100 2.75 7.99 -4.94
CA SER A 100 2.17 7.07 -5.92
C SER A 100 0.71 7.39 -6.23
N ILE A 101 -0.08 7.73 -5.21
CA ILE A 101 -1.53 7.96 -5.38
C ILE A 101 -1.91 9.43 -5.53
N ARG A 102 -1.10 10.37 -5.04
CA ARG A 102 -1.40 11.81 -5.07
C ARG A 102 -1.67 12.36 -6.48
N PRO A 103 -0.93 11.94 -7.53
CA PRO A 103 -1.21 12.38 -8.91
C PRO A 103 -2.55 11.88 -9.45
N LEU A 104 -3.14 10.83 -8.87
CA LEU A 104 -4.40 10.25 -9.34
C LEU A 104 -5.62 11.08 -8.97
N PHE A 105 -5.47 12.06 -8.07
CA PHE A 105 -6.57 12.91 -7.65
C PHE A 105 -6.88 13.99 -8.69
N PRO A 106 -8.16 14.24 -8.99
CA PRO A 106 -8.54 15.30 -9.92
C PRO A 106 -8.14 16.67 -9.36
N LYS A 107 -7.81 17.60 -10.26
CA LYS A 107 -7.48 18.97 -9.88
C LYS A 107 -8.63 19.59 -9.10
N GLY A 108 -8.33 20.18 -7.95
CA GLY A 108 -9.33 20.82 -7.09
C GLY A 108 -10.08 19.88 -6.14
N PHE A 109 -9.69 18.60 -6.05
CA PHE A 109 -10.21 17.72 -5.01
C PHE A 109 -9.80 18.21 -3.62
N ARG A 110 -10.79 18.42 -2.75
CA ARG A 110 -10.63 19.14 -1.46
C ARG A 110 -11.22 18.39 -0.26
N ASN A 111 -11.77 17.21 -0.47
CA ASN A 111 -12.21 16.35 0.63
C ASN A 111 -10.98 15.78 1.33
N LYS A 112 -10.98 15.75 2.67
CA LYS A 112 -9.93 15.07 3.43
C LYS A 112 -9.90 13.60 3.07
N VAL A 113 -8.72 13.10 2.77
CA VAL A 113 -8.49 11.67 2.49
C VAL A 113 -7.48 11.15 3.49
N GLN A 114 -7.84 10.06 4.17
CA GLN A 114 -6.90 9.30 4.97
C GLN A 114 -6.77 7.90 4.39
N ILE A 115 -5.53 7.52 4.10
CA ILE A 115 -5.16 6.15 3.78
C ILE A 115 -4.40 5.58 4.97
N VAL A 116 -4.82 4.42 5.44
CA VAL A 116 -4.11 3.67 6.48
C VAL A 116 -3.74 2.31 5.92
N ALA A 117 -2.45 2.03 5.82
CA ALA A 117 -1.89 0.74 5.44
C ALA A 117 -1.28 0.07 6.68
N THR A 118 -1.84 -1.08 7.07
CA THR A 118 -1.35 -1.86 8.22
C THR A 118 -0.81 -3.19 7.72
N VAL A 119 0.47 -3.44 7.97
CA VAL A 119 1.09 -4.74 7.67
C VAL A 119 0.67 -5.74 8.73
N LEU A 120 0.05 -6.83 8.28
CA LEU A 120 -0.50 -7.89 9.13
C LEU A 120 0.36 -9.15 9.14
N SER A 121 1.08 -9.39 8.05
CA SER A 121 2.05 -10.48 7.89
C SER A 121 3.16 -9.97 6.97
N ALA A 122 4.40 -10.29 7.29
CA ALA A 122 5.56 -9.88 6.49
C ALA A 122 6.48 -11.08 6.26
N SER A 123 6.74 -11.39 4.99
CA SER A 123 7.78 -12.32 4.57
C SER A 123 9.06 -11.58 4.20
N GLN A 124 10.18 -12.34 4.12
CA GLN A 124 11.47 -11.82 3.64
C GLN A 124 11.51 -11.65 2.12
N SER A 125 10.54 -12.27 1.43
CA SER A 125 10.18 -12.01 0.05
C SER A 125 8.99 -11.03 0.03
N ASN A 126 9.00 -10.05 -0.88
CA ASN A 126 7.91 -9.08 -1.10
C ASN A 126 7.78 -7.96 -0.06
N HIS A 127 8.37 -6.80 -0.37
CA HIS A 127 8.30 -5.64 0.50
C HIS A 127 6.85 -5.10 0.69
N PRO A 128 6.32 -5.02 1.93
CA PRO A 128 4.90 -4.69 2.16
C PRO A 128 4.47 -3.29 1.69
N ALA A 129 5.40 -2.32 1.69
CA ALA A 129 5.12 -0.99 1.14
C ALA A 129 4.71 -1.01 -0.35
N ILE A 130 5.21 -1.96 -1.15
CA ILE A 130 4.86 -2.09 -2.58
C ILE A 130 3.39 -2.54 -2.70
N LEU A 131 3.00 -3.54 -1.92
CA LEU A 131 1.61 -4.02 -1.87
C LEU A 131 0.67 -2.91 -1.39
N SER A 132 1.14 -2.07 -0.46
CA SER A 132 0.36 -0.95 0.09
C SER A 132 0.00 0.09 -0.96
N ILE A 133 0.83 0.29 -2.00
CA ILE A 133 0.53 1.19 -3.12
C ILE A 133 -0.70 0.72 -3.88
N MET A 134 -0.70 -0.56 -4.27
CA MET A 134 -1.85 -1.17 -4.96
C MET A 134 -3.08 -1.21 -4.04
N GLY A 135 -2.90 -1.53 -2.76
CA GLY A 135 -3.98 -1.51 -1.78
C GLY A 135 -4.60 -0.13 -1.59
N ALA A 136 -3.80 0.93 -1.60
CA ALA A 136 -4.28 2.31 -1.47
C ALA A 136 -5.12 2.72 -2.69
N TYR A 137 -4.64 2.41 -3.90
CA TYR A 137 -5.40 2.57 -5.13
C TYR A 137 -6.73 1.81 -5.11
N LEU A 138 -6.71 0.53 -4.73
CA LEU A 138 -7.90 -0.30 -4.73
C LEU A 138 -8.89 0.17 -3.67
N ALA A 139 -8.42 0.50 -2.46
CA ALA A 139 -9.25 1.04 -1.38
C ALA A 139 -9.93 2.36 -1.79
N LEU A 140 -9.21 3.25 -2.47
CA LEU A 140 -9.80 4.44 -3.08
C LEU A 140 -10.84 4.08 -4.15
N SER A 141 -10.51 3.14 -5.03
CA SER A 141 -11.37 2.76 -6.16
C SER A 141 -12.70 2.13 -5.75
N ILE A 142 -12.73 1.39 -4.64
CA ILE A 142 -13.96 0.81 -4.10
C ILE A 142 -14.72 1.77 -3.17
N SER A 143 -14.10 2.88 -2.80
CA SER A 143 -14.76 3.95 -2.05
C SER A 143 -15.66 4.80 -2.94
N ASN A 144 -16.27 5.84 -2.39
CA ASN A 144 -17.08 6.80 -3.15
C ASN A 144 -16.24 7.75 -4.05
N PHE A 145 -14.95 7.47 -4.23
CA PHE A 145 -14.07 8.25 -5.08
C PHE A 145 -14.32 7.92 -6.56
N SER A 146 -14.16 8.93 -7.43
CA SER A 146 -14.25 8.74 -8.88
C SER A 146 -13.27 7.67 -9.36
N SER A 147 -13.67 6.88 -10.37
CA SER A 147 -12.82 5.83 -10.94
C SER A 147 -11.46 6.39 -11.33
N ILE A 148 -10.42 5.87 -10.69
CA ILE A 148 -9.02 6.15 -10.98
C ILE A 148 -8.41 5.02 -11.78
N GLU A 149 -7.39 5.36 -12.57
CA GLU A 149 -6.67 4.36 -13.33
C GLU A 149 -5.91 3.39 -12.41
N PRO A 150 -5.91 2.08 -12.72
CA PRO A 150 -5.12 1.10 -12.00
C PRO A 150 -3.64 1.44 -12.03
N ILE A 151 -3.05 1.50 -10.84
CA ILE A 151 -1.60 1.59 -10.65
C ILE A 151 -1.05 0.31 -10.04
N ALA A 152 0.19 0.00 -10.38
CA ALA A 152 0.95 -1.07 -9.76
C ALA A 152 2.37 -0.58 -9.45
N GLY A 153 2.91 -1.04 -8.33
CA GLY A 153 4.30 -0.84 -7.95
C GLY A 153 5.10 -2.12 -8.09
N VAL A 154 6.35 -2.02 -8.52
CA VAL A 154 7.34 -3.10 -8.47
C VAL A 154 8.66 -2.56 -7.95
N ARG A 155 9.42 -3.41 -7.25
CA ARG A 155 10.81 -3.16 -6.93
C ARG A 155 11.70 -3.86 -7.94
N ILE A 156 12.78 -3.22 -8.35
CA ILE A 156 13.69 -3.72 -9.36
C ILE A 156 15.09 -3.76 -8.74
N GLY A 157 15.66 -4.96 -8.74
CA GLY A 157 17.08 -5.21 -8.45
C GLY A 157 17.86 -5.45 -9.74
N ARG A 158 19.19 -5.47 -9.63
CA ARG A 158 20.11 -5.87 -10.69
C ARG A 158 21.27 -6.68 -10.11
N ILE A 159 21.33 -7.96 -10.45
CA ILE A 159 22.38 -8.90 -10.02
C ILE A 159 23.04 -9.47 -11.28
N ASP A 160 24.37 -9.47 -11.34
CA ASP A 160 25.15 -9.96 -12.49
C ASP A 160 24.69 -9.38 -13.84
N GLY A 161 24.35 -8.08 -13.84
CA GLY A 161 23.85 -7.37 -15.02
C GLY A 161 22.41 -7.73 -15.46
N ARG A 162 21.68 -8.54 -14.69
CA ARG A 162 20.29 -8.95 -14.98
C ARG A 162 19.31 -8.26 -14.04
N PHE A 163 18.21 -7.75 -14.58
CA PHE A 163 17.14 -7.17 -13.77
C PHE A 163 16.31 -8.27 -13.11
N ILE A 164 16.00 -8.07 -11.83
CA ILE A 164 15.14 -8.94 -11.02
C ILE A 164 13.96 -8.12 -10.53
N ILE A 165 12.75 -8.65 -10.70
CA ILE A 165 11.50 -7.99 -10.28
C ILE A 165 11.14 -8.52 -8.90
N ASN A 166 10.81 -7.60 -7.99
CA ASN A 166 10.50 -7.86 -6.58
C ASN A 166 11.54 -8.78 -5.91
N PRO A 167 12.83 -8.42 -5.95
CA PRO A 167 13.88 -9.23 -5.34
C PRO A 167 13.59 -9.43 -3.84
N SER A 168 13.99 -10.58 -3.30
CA SER A 168 14.01 -10.82 -1.86
C SER A 168 15.01 -9.88 -1.16
N ASP A 169 14.93 -9.77 0.16
CA ASP A 169 15.91 -8.98 0.92
C ASP A 169 17.36 -9.49 0.74
N GLU A 170 17.52 -10.80 0.53
CA GLU A 170 18.81 -11.48 0.29
C GLU A 170 19.33 -11.19 -1.13
N GLU A 171 18.45 -11.23 -2.14
CA GLU A 171 18.81 -10.84 -3.50
C GLU A 171 19.17 -9.35 -3.57
N LEU A 172 18.45 -8.52 -2.82
CA LEU A 172 18.68 -7.09 -2.77
C LEU A 172 20.03 -6.73 -2.14
N SER A 173 20.56 -7.52 -1.20
CA SER A 173 21.89 -7.26 -0.61
C SER A 173 23.04 -7.46 -1.61
N GLU A 174 22.83 -8.31 -2.62
CA GLU A 174 23.79 -8.54 -3.72
C GLU A 174 23.51 -7.65 -4.94
N SER A 175 22.48 -6.81 -4.86
CA SER A 175 21.99 -6.04 -5.99
C SER A 175 22.74 -4.71 -6.18
N GLU A 176 23.17 -4.44 -7.41
CA GLU A 176 23.75 -3.16 -7.84
C GLU A 176 22.71 -2.04 -7.95
N LEU A 177 21.42 -2.39 -7.92
CA LEU A 177 20.29 -1.47 -8.09
C LEU A 177 19.19 -1.75 -7.07
N ASN A 178 18.54 -0.72 -6.58
CA ASN A 178 17.36 -0.85 -5.75
C ASN A 178 16.41 0.28 -6.11
N LEU A 179 15.41 -0.03 -6.93
CA LEU A 179 14.57 0.98 -7.54
C LEU A 179 13.11 0.55 -7.42
N VAL A 180 12.23 1.44 -6.96
CA VAL A 180 10.78 1.24 -6.94
C VAL A 180 10.16 2.02 -8.08
N ILE A 181 9.46 1.32 -8.98
CA ILE A 181 8.69 1.93 -10.07
C ILE A 181 7.22 1.79 -9.77
N VAL A 182 6.48 2.87 -9.94
CA VAL A 182 5.01 2.85 -9.96
C VAL A 182 4.52 3.42 -11.29
N GLY A 183 3.57 2.71 -11.90
CA GLY A 183 2.98 3.12 -13.17
C GLY A 183 1.58 2.56 -13.38
N ASN A 184 0.95 3.04 -14.44
CA ASN A 184 -0.32 2.56 -14.98
C ASN A 184 -0.11 2.08 -16.43
N LYS A 185 -1.20 1.89 -17.18
CA LYS A 185 -1.12 1.51 -18.61
C LYS A 185 -0.61 2.64 -19.51
N GLU A 186 -0.77 3.89 -19.10
CA GLU A 186 -0.41 5.06 -19.90
C GLU A 186 1.07 5.44 -19.75
N GLY A 187 1.67 5.14 -18.59
CA GLY A 187 3.08 5.38 -18.36
C GLY A 187 3.52 5.30 -16.91
N LEU A 188 4.66 5.92 -16.67
CA LEU A 188 5.33 5.94 -15.37
C LEU A 188 4.81 7.11 -14.52
N ILE A 189 4.53 6.83 -13.24
CA ILE A 189 3.99 7.81 -12.28
C ILE A 189 5.08 8.25 -11.31
N MET A 190 5.85 7.30 -10.78
CA MET A 190 6.84 7.58 -9.74
C MET A 190 8.00 6.60 -9.84
N VAL A 191 9.21 7.12 -9.63
CA VAL A 191 10.44 6.35 -9.40
C VAL A 191 11.04 6.82 -8.08
N GLU A 192 11.49 5.87 -7.28
CA GLU A 192 12.36 6.07 -6.11
C GLU A 192 13.54 5.11 -6.17
#